data_AF-A0A956BMF7-F1
#
_entry.id   AF-A0A956BMF7-F1
#
_cell.length_a   1.000
_cell.length_b   1.000
_cell.length_c   1.000
_cell.angle_alpha   90.00
_cell.angle_beta   90.00
_cell.angle_gamma   90.00
#
_symmetry.space_group_name_H-M   'P 1'
#
loop_
_entity.id
_entity.type
_entity.pdbx_description
1 polymer ?
#
loop_
_entity_poly.entity_id
_entity_poly.type
_entity_poly.pdbx_seq_one_letter_code
_entity_poly.pdbx_strand_id
1 'polypeptide(L)'
;MSILIWVALWLGALTAGTIVGTFSRARERRWAVVGALSVAFVGAVGLGLSTSWGAHATTVGPFLVDSVVSTVAPTMLLGALALVLLAGRAEATGPESSWLLVILAVESVALASSSFGLLVAAEIGAAALLADHARRNGHRAQVAYLLLTLGLLVAAAVTWGMGLDPRVSAWLSVGAALVRLGVFPLSTGILASLQQGTSTATLMAALPFGGVMLLLRAAPILEGASVPVLRFLLVAAPVAAALSILQRELGRSIGYVLVAVHALIAVGALAPSTEGHLGAELLWAGALLTSTGFGAAANLVTLRIGNPDLDRHHGLHGSAPFLSLAFLVLGVGLAGGPGTIEFVAEDVLLNTTAADGVLGMAMVVLAIELIGFNMLRLHYRLFFGAR
;
A
#
# COMPACT_ATOMS: atom_id res chain seq x y z
N MET A 1 -23.54 -11.02 -17.54
CA MET A 1 -23.27 -9.56 -17.56
C MET A 1 -21.86 -9.36 -18.07
N SER A 2 -21.60 -8.43 -18.99
CA SER A 2 -20.27 -8.31 -19.62
C SER A 2 -19.24 -7.72 -18.66
N ILE A 3 -18.00 -8.24 -18.68
CA ILE A 3 -16.84 -7.75 -17.90
C ILE A 3 -16.65 -6.23 -18.08
N LEU A 4 -16.94 -5.71 -19.28
CA LEU A 4 -16.95 -4.29 -19.61
C LEU A 4 -17.80 -3.44 -18.67
N ILE A 5 -18.98 -3.92 -18.25
CA ILE A 5 -19.86 -3.17 -17.34
C ILE A 5 -19.19 -3.00 -15.98
N TRP A 6 -18.53 -4.04 -15.46
CA TRP A 6 -17.85 -3.97 -14.18
C TRP A 6 -16.62 -3.07 -14.20
N VAL A 7 -15.81 -3.15 -15.26
CA VAL A 7 -14.68 -2.23 -15.48
C VAL A 7 -15.17 -0.78 -15.59
N ALA A 8 -16.26 -0.54 -16.33
CA ALA A 8 -16.86 0.78 -16.47
C ALA A 8 -17.42 1.31 -15.14
N LEU A 9 -18.06 0.46 -14.32
CA LEU A 9 -18.52 0.85 -12.99
C LEU A 9 -17.34 1.18 -12.06
N TRP A 10 -16.27 0.41 -12.10
CA TRP A 10 -15.07 0.66 -11.30
C TRP A 10 -14.36 1.96 -11.69
N LEU A 11 -13.81 2.03 -12.91
CA LEU A 11 -13.00 3.17 -13.35
C LEU A 11 -13.86 4.41 -13.63
N GLY A 12 -15.07 4.21 -14.17
CA GLY A 12 -16.03 5.27 -14.43
C GLY A 12 -16.53 5.95 -13.15
N ALA A 13 -16.76 5.20 -12.07
CA ALA A 13 -17.17 5.81 -10.80
C ALA A 13 -16.07 6.66 -10.17
N LEU A 14 -14.80 6.23 -10.23
CA LEU A 14 -13.67 7.02 -9.70
C LEU A 14 -13.48 8.32 -10.48
N THR A 15 -13.55 8.26 -11.82
CA THR A 15 -13.43 9.44 -12.69
C THR A 15 -14.61 10.39 -12.54
N ALA A 16 -15.84 9.88 -12.59
CA ALA A 16 -17.05 10.70 -12.36
C ALA A 16 -17.06 11.30 -10.95
N GLY A 17 -16.68 10.51 -9.94
CA GLY A 17 -16.55 10.96 -8.55
C GLY A 17 -15.53 12.08 -8.38
N THR A 18 -14.42 12.01 -9.12
CA THR A 18 -13.42 13.08 -9.14
C THR A 18 -14.01 14.39 -9.65
N ILE A 19 -14.74 14.35 -10.77
CA ILE A 19 -15.39 15.52 -11.37
C ILE A 19 -16.46 16.09 -10.43
N VAL A 20 -17.35 15.23 -9.91
CA VAL A 20 -18.39 15.69 -8.98
C VAL A 20 -17.78 16.23 -7.69
N GLY A 21 -16.76 15.56 -7.15
CA GLY A 21 -16.07 15.94 -5.93
C GLY A 21 -15.39 17.31 -6.03
N THR A 22 -14.74 17.62 -7.16
CA THR A 22 -14.08 18.93 -7.36
C THR A 22 -15.08 20.08 -7.47
N PHE A 23 -16.23 19.89 -8.13
CA PHE A 23 -17.25 20.92 -8.30
C PHE A 23 -18.30 20.98 -7.19
N SER A 24 -18.39 19.96 -6.34
CA SER A 24 -19.33 19.92 -5.22
C SER A 24 -18.98 20.90 -4.10
N ARG A 25 -20.03 21.36 -3.40
CA ARG A 25 -19.89 22.16 -2.18
C ARG A 25 -19.20 21.33 -1.09
N ALA A 26 -18.45 21.98 -0.21
CA ALA A 26 -17.68 21.31 0.85
C ALA A 26 -18.50 20.29 1.67
N ARG A 27 -19.77 20.61 1.98
CA ARG A 27 -20.68 19.71 2.73
C ARG A 27 -21.09 18.46 1.94
N GLU A 28 -21.20 18.57 0.62
CA GLU A 28 -21.66 17.49 -0.28
C GLU A 28 -20.49 16.63 -0.77
N ARG A 29 -19.28 17.19 -0.81
CA ARG A 29 -18.07 16.53 -1.31
C ARG A 29 -17.80 15.17 -0.67
N ARG A 30 -17.88 15.08 0.66
CA ARG A 30 -17.68 13.83 1.38
C ARG A 30 -18.59 12.71 0.86
N TRP A 31 -19.88 13.02 0.68
CA TRP A 31 -20.87 12.04 0.24
C TRP A 31 -20.72 11.68 -1.23
N ALA A 32 -20.32 12.64 -2.07
CA ALA A 32 -19.94 12.36 -3.45
C ALA A 32 -18.76 11.39 -3.54
N VAL A 33 -17.71 11.61 -2.73
CA VAL A 33 -16.54 10.73 -2.66
C VAL A 33 -16.91 9.34 -2.15
N VAL A 34 -17.68 9.26 -1.06
CA VAL A 34 -18.18 7.99 -0.50
C VAL A 34 -19.04 7.24 -1.52
N GLY A 35 -19.94 7.93 -2.22
CA GLY A 35 -20.77 7.34 -3.27
C GLY A 35 -19.93 6.79 -4.42
N ALA A 36 -18.96 7.56 -4.90
CA ALA A 36 -18.04 7.14 -5.96
C ALA A 36 -17.23 5.89 -5.57
N LEU A 37 -16.65 5.89 -4.36
CA LEU A 37 -15.90 4.73 -3.85
C LEU A 37 -16.78 3.50 -3.66
N SER A 38 -18.02 3.69 -3.21
CA SER A 38 -18.97 2.57 -3.02
C SER A 38 -19.36 1.93 -4.36
N VAL A 39 -19.66 2.74 -5.37
CA VAL A 39 -19.96 2.23 -6.73
C VAL A 39 -18.72 1.58 -7.34
N ALA A 40 -17.55 2.20 -7.18
CA ALA A 40 -16.29 1.64 -7.66
C ALA A 40 -16.01 0.28 -7.00
N PHE A 41 -16.22 0.16 -5.70
CA PHE A 41 -16.05 -1.08 -4.94
C PHE A 41 -16.98 -2.18 -5.43
N VAL A 42 -18.28 -1.88 -5.63
CA VAL A 42 -19.23 -2.83 -6.22
C VAL A 42 -18.79 -3.24 -7.63
N GLY A 43 -18.26 -2.30 -8.42
CA GLY A 43 -17.66 -2.58 -9.72
C GLY A 43 -16.50 -3.58 -9.65
N ALA A 44 -15.54 -3.35 -8.75
CA ALA A 44 -14.38 -4.22 -8.55
C ALA A 44 -14.75 -5.60 -8.00
N VAL A 45 -15.69 -5.69 -7.05
CA VAL A 45 -16.20 -6.97 -6.53
C VAL A 45 -16.95 -7.73 -7.62
N GLY A 46 -17.83 -7.05 -8.36
CA GLY A 46 -18.55 -7.64 -9.48
C GLY A 46 -17.61 -8.16 -10.56
N LEU A 47 -16.51 -7.44 -10.82
CA LEU A 47 -15.45 -7.87 -11.71
C LEU A 47 -14.83 -9.18 -11.21
N GLY A 48 -14.37 -9.23 -9.95
CA GLY A 48 -13.75 -10.42 -9.36
C GLY A 48 -14.68 -11.63 -9.27
N LEU A 49 -15.96 -11.42 -8.97
CA LEU A 49 -16.97 -12.50 -9.00
C LEU A 49 -17.23 -13.01 -10.42
N SER A 50 -17.13 -12.14 -11.43
CA SER A 50 -17.32 -12.55 -12.83
C SER A 50 -16.12 -13.33 -13.39
N THR A 51 -14.91 -13.09 -12.87
CA THR A 51 -13.68 -13.76 -13.33
C THR A 51 -13.32 -14.98 -12.48
N SER A 52 -13.65 -15.02 -11.20
CA SER A 52 -13.39 -16.19 -10.33
C SER A 52 -14.07 -17.48 -10.82
N TRP A 53 -15.12 -17.37 -11.63
CA TRP A 53 -15.83 -18.51 -12.22
C TRP A 53 -15.22 -19.00 -13.55
N GLY A 54 -14.29 -18.25 -14.14
CA GLY A 54 -13.55 -18.63 -15.34
C GLY A 54 -12.07 -18.36 -15.12
N ALA A 55 -11.28 -19.40 -14.84
CA ALA A 55 -9.89 -19.33 -14.36
C ALA A 55 -8.85 -18.69 -15.31
N HIS A 56 -9.24 -17.79 -16.21
CA HIS A 56 -8.40 -17.28 -17.28
C HIS A 56 -8.35 -15.75 -17.21
N ALA A 57 -7.13 -15.22 -17.17
CA ALA A 57 -6.89 -13.79 -17.30
C ALA A 57 -7.53 -13.29 -18.60
N THR A 58 -8.35 -12.25 -18.50
CA THR A 58 -9.13 -11.75 -19.64
C THR A 58 -8.72 -10.32 -19.95
N THR A 59 -8.33 -10.09 -21.21
CA THR A 59 -8.00 -8.74 -21.69
C THR A 59 -9.24 -8.08 -22.29
N VAL A 60 -9.55 -6.88 -21.80
CA VAL A 60 -10.63 -6.03 -22.28
C VAL A 60 -10.03 -4.70 -22.71
N GLY A 61 -9.67 -4.61 -23.99
CA GLY A 61 -9.00 -3.43 -24.55
C GLY A 61 -7.62 -3.22 -23.88
N PRO A 62 -7.34 -2.03 -23.31
CA PRO A 62 -6.08 -1.76 -22.62
C PRO A 62 -6.01 -2.36 -21.21
N PHE A 63 -7.06 -3.05 -20.77
CA PHE A 63 -7.15 -3.58 -19.41
C PHE A 63 -7.00 -5.09 -19.37
N LEU A 64 -6.18 -5.59 -18.46
CA LEU A 64 -6.02 -7.01 -18.14
C LEU A 64 -6.68 -7.27 -16.80
N VAL A 65 -7.61 -8.21 -16.78
CA VAL A 65 -8.32 -8.64 -15.58
C VAL A 65 -7.79 -10.02 -15.21
N ASP A 66 -6.98 -10.07 -14.16
CA ASP A 66 -6.37 -11.28 -13.60
C ASP A 66 -6.68 -11.43 -12.11
N SER A 67 -6.05 -12.40 -11.44
CA SER A 67 -6.22 -12.64 -10.01
C SER A 67 -5.87 -11.39 -9.20
N VAL A 68 -4.73 -10.77 -9.51
CA VAL A 68 -4.21 -9.58 -8.82
C VAL A 68 -5.23 -8.45 -8.85
N VAL A 69 -5.79 -8.15 -10.02
CA VAL A 69 -6.84 -7.12 -10.13
C VAL A 69 -8.08 -7.50 -9.31
N SER A 70 -8.51 -8.77 -9.40
CA SER A 70 -9.71 -9.23 -8.69
C SER A 70 -9.58 -9.23 -7.17
N THR A 71 -8.37 -9.43 -6.65
CA THR A 71 -8.09 -9.47 -5.20
C THR A 71 -7.76 -8.08 -4.66
N VAL A 72 -6.92 -7.31 -5.35
CA VAL A 72 -6.34 -6.05 -4.85
C VAL A 72 -7.27 -4.86 -5.09
N ALA A 73 -8.01 -4.82 -6.20
CA ALA A 73 -8.87 -3.68 -6.48
C ALA A 73 -9.97 -3.47 -5.42
N PRO A 74 -10.71 -4.52 -4.98
CA PRO A 74 -11.71 -4.36 -3.92
C PRO A 74 -11.10 -3.92 -2.58
N THR A 75 -9.94 -4.46 -2.19
CA THR A 75 -9.29 -4.13 -0.92
C THR A 75 -8.75 -2.70 -0.92
N MET A 76 -8.13 -2.27 -2.02
CA MET A 76 -7.70 -0.88 -2.23
C MET A 76 -8.87 0.10 -2.08
N LEU A 77 -10.01 -0.17 -2.72
CA LEU A 77 -11.19 0.68 -2.67
C LEU A 77 -11.85 0.69 -1.29
N LEU A 78 -11.88 -0.46 -0.62
CA LEU A 78 -12.43 -0.56 0.73
C LEU A 78 -11.56 0.19 1.75
N GLY A 79 -10.23 0.12 1.64
CA GLY A 79 -9.30 0.95 2.42
C GLY A 79 -9.51 2.44 2.13
N ALA A 80 -9.59 2.78 0.83
CA ALA A 80 -10.08 4.04 0.29
C ALA A 80 -11.26 4.62 1.07
N LEU A 81 -12.34 3.85 1.06
CA LEU A 81 -13.62 4.18 1.66
C LEU A 81 -13.50 4.32 3.18
N ALA A 82 -12.82 3.38 3.85
CA ALA A 82 -12.62 3.40 5.29
C ALA A 82 -11.94 4.70 5.74
N LEU A 83 -10.91 5.16 5.02
CA LEU A 83 -10.24 6.40 5.38
C LEU A 83 -11.10 7.63 5.18
N VAL A 84 -11.85 7.73 4.09
CA VAL A 84 -12.76 8.86 3.89
C VAL A 84 -13.87 8.87 4.96
N LEU A 85 -14.32 7.70 5.41
CA LEU A 85 -15.31 7.58 6.47
C LEU A 85 -14.75 7.93 7.85
N LEU A 86 -13.48 7.61 8.12
CA LEU A 86 -12.80 7.87 9.39
C LEU A 86 -12.10 9.24 9.43
N ALA A 87 -11.94 9.90 8.28
CA ALA A 87 -11.34 11.22 8.18
C ALA A 87 -12.10 12.25 9.02
N GLY A 88 -11.34 13.15 9.65
CA GLY A 88 -11.91 14.28 10.38
C GLY A 88 -12.76 15.17 9.46
N ARG A 89 -13.74 15.90 10.01
CA ARG A 89 -14.65 16.74 9.21
C ARG A 89 -13.92 17.72 8.29
N ALA A 90 -12.83 18.33 8.76
CA ALA A 90 -12.04 19.27 7.97
C ALA A 90 -11.37 18.59 6.76
N GLU A 91 -10.81 17.40 6.95
CA GLU A 91 -10.14 16.63 5.91
C GLU A 91 -11.14 16.04 4.90
N ALA A 92 -12.25 15.46 5.40
CA ALA A 92 -13.28 14.82 4.58
C ALA A 92 -14.07 15.80 3.68
N THR A 93 -14.16 17.08 4.08
CA THR A 93 -14.81 18.14 3.29
C THR A 93 -13.80 18.95 2.46
N GLY A 94 -12.51 18.76 2.73
CA GLY A 94 -11.40 19.43 2.07
C GLY A 94 -11.19 18.95 0.64
N PRO A 95 -10.34 19.67 -0.14
CA PRO A 95 -9.96 19.25 -1.49
C PRO A 95 -9.17 17.94 -1.52
N GLU A 96 -8.58 17.54 -0.39
CA GLU A 96 -7.82 16.30 -0.27
C GLU A 96 -8.68 15.07 -0.56
N SER A 97 -9.95 15.06 -0.13
CA SER A 97 -10.88 13.97 -0.41
C SER A 97 -11.11 13.72 -1.91
N SER A 98 -11.18 14.77 -2.73
CA SER A 98 -11.31 14.64 -4.19
C SER A 98 -9.98 14.22 -4.82
N TRP A 99 -8.86 14.71 -4.30
CA TRP A 99 -7.53 14.29 -4.74
C TRP A 99 -7.29 12.78 -4.52
N LEU A 100 -7.85 12.20 -3.45
CA LEU A 100 -7.82 10.75 -3.21
C LEU A 100 -8.46 9.95 -4.37
N LEU A 101 -9.56 10.45 -4.95
CA LEU A 101 -10.19 9.78 -6.08
C LEU A 101 -9.32 9.84 -7.33
N VAL A 102 -8.60 10.96 -7.54
CA VAL A 102 -7.67 11.10 -8.67
C VAL A 102 -6.57 10.05 -8.58
N ILE A 103 -5.89 9.97 -7.42
CA ILE A 103 -4.78 9.02 -7.26
C ILE A 103 -5.28 7.58 -7.37
N LEU A 104 -6.41 7.24 -6.75
CA LEU A 104 -6.98 5.89 -6.86
C LEU A 104 -7.42 5.55 -8.28
N ALA A 105 -7.92 6.52 -9.06
CA ALA A 105 -8.25 6.29 -10.47
C ALA A 105 -7.00 5.93 -11.27
N VAL A 106 -5.90 6.67 -11.07
CA VAL A 106 -4.63 6.41 -11.77
C VAL A 106 -4.02 5.08 -11.34
N GLU A 107 -4.00 4.77 -10.04
CA GLU A 107 -3.51 3.47 -9.53
C GLU A 107 -4.40 2.30 -9.99
N SER A 108 -5.71 2.50 -10.11
CA SER A 108 -6.62 1.51 -10.67
C SER A 108 -6.32 1.21 -12.14
N VAL A 109 -5.94 2.23 -12.91
CA VAL A 109 -5.46 2.05 -14.29
C VAL A 109 -4.13 1.29 -14.31
N ALA A 110 -3.18 1.63 -13.43
CA ALA A 110 -1.92 0.90 -13.29
C ALA A 110 -2.16 -0.59 -12.99
N LEU A 111 -2.99 -0.88 -11.98
CA LEU A 111 -3.36 -2.22 -11.55
C LEU A 111 -3.98 -3.04 -12.69
N ALA A 112 -4.91 -2.45 -13.43
CA ALA A 112 -5.61 -3.11 -14.52
C ALA A 112 -4.85 -3.06 -15.86
N SER A 113 -3.62 -2.55 -15.94
CA SER A 113 -2.94 -2.34 -17.23
C SER A 113 -2.59 -3.66 -17.94
N SER A 114 -2.95 -3.79 -19.22
CA SER A 114 -2.62 -4.97 -20.04
C SER A 114 -1.22 -4.94 -20.65
N SER A 115 -0.60 -3.76 -20.72
CA SER A 115 0.75 -3.58 -21.26
C SER A 115 1.68 -2.97 -20.23
N PHE A 116 2.96 -3.35 -20.28
CA PHE A 116 4.00 -2.80 -19.43
C PHE A 116 4.15 -1.28 -19.61
N GLY A 117 4.04 -0.78 -20.85
CA GLY A 117 4.10 0.65 -21.14
C GLY A 117 2.96 1.46 -20.50
N LEU A 118 1.72 0.95 -20.53
CA LEU A 118 0.58 1.62 -19.87
C LEU A 118 0.74 1.62 -18.35
N LEU A 119 1.22 0.52 -17.77
CA LEU A 119 1.53 0.43 -16.35
C LEU A 119 2.56 1.49 -15.94
N VAL A 120 3.69 1.58 -16.67
CA VAL A 120 4.73 2.59 -16.41
C VAL A 120 4.17 4.01 -16.57
N ALA A 121 3.34 4.27 -17.58
CA ALA A 121 2.73 5.58 -17.78
C ALA A 121 1.76 5.98 -16.65
N ALA A 122 0.94 5.04 -16.17
CA ALA A 122 0.05 5.27 -15.04
C ALA A 122 0.85 5.52 -13.75
N GLU A 123 1.91 4.74 -13.52
CA GLU A 123 2.82 4.91 -12.38
C GLU A 123 3.55 6.25 -12.40
N ILE A 124 3.95 6.75 -13.58
CA ILE A 124 4.48 8.11 -13.78
C ILE A 124 3.45 9.16 -13.35
N GLY A 125 2.21 9.02 -13.81
CA GLY A 125 1.11 9.93 -13.45
C GLY A 125 0.88 9.95 -11.94
N ALA A 126 0.83 8.78 -11.31
CA ALA A 126 0.63 8.65 -9.88
C ALA A 126 1.81 9.24 -9.07
N ALA A 127 3.06 8.97 -9.47
CA ALA A 127 4.25 9.55 -8.83
C ALA A 127 4.28 11.08 -8.94
N ALA A 128 3.90 11.63 -10.09
CA ALA A 128 3.82 13.08 -10.30
C ALA A 128 2.73 13.74 -9.43
N LEU A 129 1.54 13.12 -9.32
CA LEU A 129 0.45 13.59 -8.47
C LEU A 129 0.83 13.55 -6.99
N LEU A 130 1.49 12.48 -6.54
CA LEU A 130 2.01 12.36 -5.19
C LEU A 130 3.10 13.40 -4.91
N ALA A 131 4.00 13.66 -5.86
CA ALA A 131 5.08 14.64 -5.70
C ALA A 131 4.53 16.07 -5.57
N ASP A 132 3.53 16.42 -6.39
CA ASP A 132 2.85 17.71 -6.31
C ASP A 132 2.11 17.87 -4.97
N HIS A 133 1.41 16.83 -4.51
CA HIS A 133 0.77 16.83 -3.20
C HIS A 133 1.77 17.00 -2.05
N ALA A 134 2.85 16.20 -2.06
CA ALA A 134 3.92 16.30 -1.08
C ALA A 134 4.59 17.69 -1.08
N ARG A 135 4.73 18.32 -2.25
CA ARG A 135 5.28 19.68 -2.39
C ARG A 135 4.36 20.72 -1.77
N ARG A 136 3.05 20.63 -2.01
CA ARG A 136 2.05 21.55 -1.42
C ARG A 136 2.01 21.45 0.11
N ASN A 137 2.25 20.25 0.64
CA ASN A 137 2.27 19.99 2.08
C ASN A 137 3.67 20.15 2.73
N GLY A 138 4.68 20.61 1.98
CA GLY A 138 6.01 20.90 2.52
C GLY A 138 6.86 19.67 2.86
N HIS A 139 6.49 18.48 2.39
CA HIS A 139 7.22 17.23 2.64
C HIS A 139 8.43 17.07 1.70
N ARG A 140 9.45 17.93 1.88
CA ARG A 140 10.61 18.02 0.96
C ARG A 140 11.34 16.69 0.73
N ALA A 141 11.51 15.88 1.77
CA ALA A 141 12.13 14.57 1.65
C ALA A 141 11.29 13.66 0.74
N GLN A 142 9.98 13.57 0.98
CA GLN A 142 9.07 12.77 0.17
C GLN A 142 9.06 13.21 -1.30
N VAL A 143 9.09 14.52 -1.56
CA VAL A 143 9.19 15.07 -2.93
C VAL A 143 10.45 14.57 -3.62
N ALA A 144 11.60 14.59 -2.96
CA ALA A 144 12.86 14.14 -3.57
C ALA A 144 12.80 12.66 -3.98
N TYR A 145 12.24 11.80 -3.13
CA TYR A 145 12.07 10.37 -3.42
C TYR A 145 11.07 10.14 -4.56
N LEU A 146 9.95 10.86 -4.58
CA LEU A 146 8.95 10.74 -5.66
C LEU A 146 9.48 11.27 -7.01
N LEU A 147 10.33 12.30 -7.00
CA LEU A 147 11.02 12.77 -8.20
C LEU A 147 12.07 11.75 -8.69
N LEU A 148 12.75 11.05 -7.77
CA LEU A 148 13.64 9.95 -8.13
C LEU A 148 12.84 8.79 -8.76
N THR A 149 11.72 8.38 -8.16
CA THR A 149 10.80 7.39 -8.75
C THR A 149 10.37 7.82 -10.16
N LEU A 150 9.93 9.07 -10.31
CA LEU A 150 9.53 9.63 -11.59
C LEU A 150 10.65 9.56 -12.64
N GLY A 151 11.87 9.95 -12.26
CA GLY A 151 13.04 9.89 -13.14
C GLY A 151 13.35 8.46 -13.61
N LEU A 152 13.30 7.49 -12.70
CA LEU A 152 13.51 6.08 -13.03
C LEU A 152 12.41 5.52 -13.94
N LEU A 153 11.15 5.87 -13.72
CA LEU A 153 10.04 5.42 -14.57
C LEU A 153 10.09 6.07 -15.96
N VAL A 154 10.44 7.35 -16.07
CA VAL A 154 10.64 8.00 -17.37
C VAL A 154 11.80 7.34 -18.12
N ALA A 155 12.91 7.04 -17.44
CA ALA A 155 14.00 6.28 -18.04
C ALA A 155 13.55 4.88 -18.49
N ALA A 156 12.75 4.17 -17.69
CA ALA A 156 12.17 2.89 -18.06
C ALA A 156 11.30 2.99 -19.32
N ALA A 157 10.43 4.01 -19.41
CA ALA A 157 9.58 4.26 -20.57
C ALA A 157 10.40 4.60 -21.83
N VAL A 158 11.44 5.43 -21.70
CA VAL A 158 12.31 5.82 -22.82
C VAL A 158 13.09 4.62 -23.34
N THR A 159 13.71 3.84 -22.44
CA THR A 159 14.46 2.63 -22.83
C THR A 159 13.58 1.60 -23.51
N TRP A 160 12.34 1.43 -23.02
CA TRP A 160 11.34 0.56 -23.65
C TRP A 160 10.95 1.07 -25.05
N GLY A 161 10.66 2.37 -25.18
CA GLY A 161 10.28 2.99 -26.46
C GLY A 161 11.40 3.01 -27.51
N MET A 162 12.66 3.05 -27.07
CA MET A 162 13.83 2.93 -27.94
C MET A 162 14.11 1.49 -28.40
N GLY A 163 13.37 0.50 -27.89
CA GLY A 163 13.60 -0.91 -28.23
C GLY A 163 14.93 -1.46 -27.72
N LEU A 164 15.45 -0.90 -26.62
CA LEU A 164 16.60 -1.49 -25.92
C LEU A 164 16.20 -2.82 -25.25
N ASP A 165 17.18 -3.53 -24.67
CA ASP A 165 16.92 -4.76 -23.93
C ASP A 165 15.81 -4.54 -22.87
N PRO A 166 14.67 -5.28 -22.95
CA PRO A 166 13.56 -5.16 -22.00
C PRO A 166 13.98 -5.30 -20.53
N ARG A 167 15.08 -6.01 -20.25
CA ARG A 167 15.62 -6.17 -18.90
C ARG A 167 16.08 -4.84 -18.30
N VAL A 168 16.55 -3.90 -19.13
CA VAL A 168 16.97 -2.57 -18.67
C VAL A 168 15.75 -1.79 -18.15
N SER A 169 14.66 -1.76 -18.93
CA SER A 169 13.41 -1.12 -18.50
C SER A 169 12.83 -1.79 -17.26
N ALA A 170 12.86 -3.13 -17.20
CA ALA A 170 12.41 -3.89 -16.04
C ALA A 170 13.22 -3.54 -14.78
N TRP A 171 14.56 -3.47 -14.87
CA TRP A 171 15.40 -3.07 -13.73
C TRP A 171 15.15 -1.63 -13.26
N LEU A 172 14.95 -0.70 -14.20
CA LEU A 172 14.60 0.68 -13.87
C LEU A 172 13.23 0.75 -13.17
N SER A 173 12.26 -0.03 -13.62
CA SER A 173 10.94 -0.16 -12.98
C SER A 173 11.02 -0.82 -11.60
N VAL A 174 11.86 -1.83 -11.41
CA VAL A 174 12.12 -2.43 -10.08
C VAL A 174 12.73 -1.39 -9.15
N GLY A 175 13.76 -0.65 -9.60
CA GLY A 175 14.35 0.44 -8.83
C GLY A 175 13.31 1.50 -8.44
N ALA A 176 12.48 1.93 -9.39
CA ALA A 176 11.40 2.89 -9.15
C ALA A 176 10.38 2.36 -8.13
N ALA A 177 9.98 1.09 -8.24
CA ALA A 177 9.05 0.46 -7.34
C ALA A 177 9.61 0.37 -5.91
N LEU A 178 10.88 0.00 -5.74
CA LEU A 178 11.52 -0.06 -4.42
C LEU A 178 11.63 1.32 -3.75
N VAL A 179 11.93 2.37 -4.51
CA VAL A 179 11.92 3.76 -4.04
C VAL A 179 10.50 4.18 -3.64
N ARG A 180 9.49 3.85 -4.47
CA ARG A 180 8.08 4.18 -4.24
C ARG A 180 7.51 3.49 -3.00
N LEU A 181 7.80 2.21 -2.83
CA LEU A 181 7.44 1.42 -1.66
C LEU A 181 8.23 1.84 -0.40
N GLY A 182 9.30 2.61 -0.57
CA GLY A 182 10.14 3.09 0.53
C GLY A 182 10.85 1.97 1.27
N VAL A 183 11.29 0.92 0.57
CA VAL A 183 12.02 -0.19 1.19
C VAL A 183 13.33 0.32 1.79
N PHE A 184 13.67 -0.11 3.01
CA PHE A 184 14.92 0.29 3.67
C PHE A 184 16.15 0.00 2.77
N PRO A 185 17.09 0.95 2.59
CA PRO A 185 17.24 2.24 3.27
C PRO A 185 16.50 3.42 2.62
N LEU A 186 15.74 3.20 1.55
CA LEU A 186 15.03 4.21 0.77
C LEU A 186 13.71 4.69 1.43
N SER A 187 13.59 4.53 2.74
CA SER A 187 12.34 4.75 3.49
C SER A 187 12.13 6.19 3.95
N THR A 188 13.14 7.05 3.88
CA THR A 188 13.11 8.34 4.59
C THR A 188 12.03 9.29 4.07
N GLY A 189 11.61 9.19 2.81
CA GLY A 189 10.51 9.95 2.26
C GLY A 189 9.17 9.67 2.96
N ILE A 190 8.82 8.39 3.11
CA ILE A 190 7.57 7.94 3.79
C ILE A 190 7.65 8.22 5.30
N LEU A 191 8.83 8.00 5.91
CA LEU A 191 9.01 8.27 7.33
C LEU A 191 8.86 9.75 7.68
N ALA A 192 9.38 10.63 6.82
CA ALA A 192 9.29 12.08 7.02
C ALA A 192 7.87 12.62 6.90
N SER A 193 7.01 12.01 6.07
CA SER A 193 5.61 12.41 5.97
C SER A 193 4.80 11.93 7.17
N LEU A 194 4.96 10.67 7.59
CA LEU A 194 4.25 10.12 8.74
C LEU A 194 4.68 10.74 10.08
N GLN A 195 5.91 11.26 10.17
CA GLN A 195 6.37 12.01 11.34
C GLN A 195 5.60 13.33 11.55
N GLN A 196 5.18 13.99 10.46
CA GLN A 196 4.46 15.26 10.55
C GLN A 196 2.98 15.06 10.93
N GLY A 197 2.47 13.85 10.75
CA GLY A 197 1.15 13.41 11.19
C GLY A 197 0.68 12.20 10.42
N THR A 198 -0.26 11.44 10.99
CA THR A 198 -0.90 10.28 10.37
C THR A 198 -2.25 10.66 9.77
N SER A 199 -2.30 11.75 9.00
CA SER A 199 -3.50 12.16 8.28
C SER A 199 -3.94 11.10 7.25
N THR A 200 -5.17 11.20 6.77
CA THR A 200 -5.65 10.33 5.68
C THR A 200 -4.72 10.43 4.47
N ALA A 201 -4.34 11.63 4.07
CA ALA A 201 -3.49 11.84 2.90
C ALA A 201 -2.09 11.24 3.07
N THR A 202 -1.48 11.35 4.26
CA THR A 202 -0.15 10.79 4.55
C THR A 202 -0.18 9.26 4.63
N LEU A 203 -1.23 8.69 5.22
CA LEU A 203 -1.44 7.24 5.21
C LEU A 203 -1.58 6.73 3.78
N MET A 204 -2.32 7.43 2.92
CA MET A 204 -2.49 7.04 1.52
C MET A 204 -1.21 7.07 0.71
N ALA A 205 -0.38 8.09 0.94
CA ALA A 205 0.93 8.15 0.31
C ALA A 205 1.92 7.11 0.87
N ALA A 206 1.62 6.52 2.03
CA ALA A 206 2.41 5.48 2.67
C ALA A 206 1.92 4.06 2.38
N LEU A 207 0.72 3.87 1.81
CA LEU A 207 0.22 2.56 1.45
C LEU A 207 0.78 2.09 0.10
N PRO A 208 0.92 0.78 -0.11
CA PRO A 208 1.50 0.22 -1.32
C PRO A 208 0.51 0.21 -2.50
N PHE A 209 -0.22 1.29 -2.78
CA PHE A 209 -1.22 1.30 -3.87
C PHE A 209 -0.61 1.13 -5.27
N GLY A 210 0.66 1.48 -5.43
CA GLY A 210 1.42 1.34 -6.66
C GLY A 210 2.81 0.76 -6.39
N GLY A 211 3.55 0.45 -7.45
CA GLY A 211 4.89 -0.14 -7.37
C GLY A 211 4.91 -1.65 -7.25
N VAL A 212 3.99 -2.28 -6.51
CA VAL A 212 3.94 -3.76 -6.41
C VAL A 212 3.65 -4.39 -7.78
N MET A 213 2.73 -3.78 -8.55
CA MET A 213 2.40 -4.26 -9.90
C MET A 213 3.59 -4.17 -10.86
N LEU A 214 4.45 -3.15 -10.70
CA LEU A 214 5.70 -3.05 -11.45
C LEU A 214 6.63 -4.23 -11.14
N LEU A 215 6.74 -4.62 -9.87
CA LEU A 215 7.55 -5.78 -9.46
C LEU A 215 7.01 -7.07 -10.09
N LEU A 216 5.70 -7.33 -9.94
CA LEU A 216 5.04 -8.54 -10.46
C LEU A 216 5.16 -8.66 -11.99
N ARG A 217 5.07 -7.54 -12.72
CA ARG A 217 5.21 -7.53 -14.19
C ARG A 217 6.67 -7.53 -14.66
N ALA A 218 7.59 -7.02 -13.86
CA ALA A 218 9.02 -7.03 -14.17
C ALA A 218 9.67 -8.40 -13.88
N ALA A 219 9.22 -9.12 -12.85
CA ALA A 219 9.76 -10.41 -12.45
C ALA A 219 9.90 -11.42 -13.62
N PRO A 220 8.87 -11.69 -14.45
CA PRO A 220 9.01 -12.61 -15.57
C PRO A 220 9.98 -12.13 -16.65
N ILE A 221 10.16 -10.81 -16.83
CA ILE A 221 11.13 -10.24 -17.79
C ILE A 221 12.57 -10.46 -17.31
N LEU A 222 12.78 -10.47 -15.99
CA LEU A 222 14.10 -10.62 -15.37
C LEU A 222 14.55 -12.08 -15.26
N GLU A 223 13.65 -13.06 -15.40
CA GLU A 223 13.98 -14.50 -15.50
C GLU A 223 14.95 -14.99 -14.40
N GLY A 224 14.74 -14.57 -13.14
CA GLY A 224 15.59 -14.93 -12.00
C GLY A 224 16.81 -14.04 -11.76
N ALA A 225 17.07 -13.04 -12.61
CA ALA A 225 18.10 -12.02 -12.33
C ALA A 225 17.78 -11.18 -11.08
N SER A 226 16.54 -11.24 -10.55
CA SER A 226 16.07 -10.58 -9.34
C SER A 226 16.62 -11.16 -8.03
N VAL A 227 17.26 -12.34 -8.03
CA VAL A 227 17.72 -13.03 -6.81
C VAL A 227 18.57 -12.16 -5.87
N PRO A 228 19.54 -11.34 -6.34
CA PRO A 228 20.30 -10.47 -5.43
C PRO A 228 19.42 -9.44 -4.73
N VAL A 229 18.44 -8.88 -5.43
CA VAL A 229 17.47 -7.94 -4.85
C VAL A 229 16.57 -8.65 -3.84
N LEU A 230 16.10 -9.85 -4.15
CA LEU A 230 15.31 -10.66 -3.21
C LEU A 230 16.08 -10.91 -1.91
N ARG A 231 17.36 -11.31 -1.98
CA ARG A 231 18.22 -11.50 -0.80
C ARG A 231 18.41 -10.22 0.00
N PHE A 232 18.56 -9.10 -0.68
CA PHE A 232 18.62 -7.79 -0.03
C PHE A 232 17.31 -7.48 0.70
N LEU A 233 16.16 -7.71 0.07
CA LEU A 233 14.83 -7.48 0.66
C LEU A 233 14.58 -8.34 1.90
N LEU A 234 15.01 -9.60 1.88
CA LEU A 234 14.96 -10.51 3.04
C LEU A 234 15.72 -9.95 4.24
N VAL A 235 16.82 -9.21 4.02
CA VAL A 235 17.55 -8.53 5.10
C VAL A 235 16.89 -7.21 5.47
N ALA A 236 16.41 -6.45 4.48
CA ALA A 236 15.80 -5.14 4.69
C ALA A 236 14.52 -5.21 5.55
N ALA A 237 13.70 -6.25 5.38
CA ALA A 237 12.45 -6.43 6.12
C ALA A 237 12.64 -6.49 7.65
N PRO A 238 13.44 -7.42 8.23
CA PRO A 238 13.65 -7.47 9.67
C PRO A 238 14.45 -6.28 10.20
N VAL A 239 15.34 -5.68 9.39
CA VAL A 239 16.03 -4.44 9.79
C VAL A 239 15.02 -3.30 9.95
N ALA A 240 14.10 -3.11 9.01
CA ALA A 240 13.04 -2.12 9.13
C ALA A 240 12.12 -2.41 10.34
N ALA A 241 11.74 -3.68 10.54
CA ALA A 241 10.95 -4.08 11.69
C ALA A 241 11.66 -3.80 13.02
N ALA A 242 12.97 -4.08 13.13
CA ALA A 242 13.77 -3.75 14.31
C ALA A 242 13.84 -2.23 14.54
N LEU A 243 14.07 -1.44 13.48
CA LEU A 243 14.09 0.02 13.56
C LEU A 243 12.75 0.59 14.03
N SER A 244 11.63 -0.06 13.73
CA SER A 244 10.30 0.36 14.21
C SER A 244 10.19 0.33 15.73
N ILE A 245 10.80 -0.66 16.39
CA ILE A 245 10.81 -0.81 17.85
C ILE A 245 11.63 0.30 18.51
N LEU A 246 12.68 0.78 17.85
CA LEU A 246 13.55 1.84 18.38
C LEU A 246 12.94 3.24 18.29
N GLN A 247 11.83 3.40 17.58
CA GLN A 247 11.22 4.72 17.43
C GLN A 247 10.54 5.17 18.72
N ARG A 248 10.69 6.46 19.01
CA ARG A 248 10.01 7.17 20.11
C ARG A 248 8.72 7.86 19.67
N GLU A 249 8.57 8.06 18.36
CA GLU A 249 7.39 8.71 17.79
C GLU A 249 6.51 7.66 17.10
N LEU A 250 5.19 7.74 17.33
CA LEU A 250 4.22 6.82 16.75
C LEU A 250 4.27 6.79 15.23
N GLY A 251 4.23 7.95 14.57
CA GLY A 251 4.24 8.03 13.10
C GLY A 251 5.46 7.36 12.47
N ARG A 252 6.65 7.57 13.04
CA ARG A 252 7.89 6.92 12.58
C ARG A 252 7.88 5.42 12.84
N SER A 253 7.38 4.98 14.00
CA SER A 253 7.25 3.56 14.34
C SER A 253 6.36 2.85 13.33
N ILE A 254 5.18 3.41 13.03
CA ILE A 254 4.25 2.88 12.04
C ILE A 254 4.89 2.87 10.66
N GLY A 255 5.58 3.96 10.27
CA GLY A 255 6.24 4.02 8.98
C GLY A 255 7.27 2.90 8.78
N TYR A 256 8.09 2.58 9.79
CA TYR A 256 9.03 1.46 9.69
C TYR A 256 8.35 0.09 9.65
N VAL A 257 7.19 -0.07 10.29
CA VAL A 257 6.37 -1.29 10.15
C VAL A 257 5.88 -1.44 8.71
N LEU A 258 5.33 -0.39 8.11
CA LEU A 258 4.90 -0.41 6.71
C LEU A 258 6.06 -0.71 5.77
N VAL A 259 7.24 -0.12 6.01
CA VAL A 259 8.46 -0.39 5.23
C VAL A 259 8.86 -1.87 5.31
N ALA A 260 8.73 -2.51 6.48
CA ALA A 260 9.00 -3.93 6.63
C ALA A 260 7.99 -4.80 5.86
N VAL A 261 6.69 -4.48 5.96
CA VAL A 261 5.62 -5.15 5.21
C VAL A 261 5.81 -4.99 3.70
N HIS A 262 6.16 -3.80 3.22
CA HIS A 262 6.44 -3.56 1.80
C HIS A 262 7.63 -4.37 1.30
N ALA A 263 8.67 -4.52 2.13
CA ALA A 263 9.81 -5.35 1.78
C ALA A 263 9.40 -6.84 1.64
N LEU A 264 8.54 -7.35 2.53
CA LEU A 264 7.99 -8.71 2.43
C LEU A 264 7.11 -8.91 1.18
N ILE A 265 6.25 -7.93 0.86
CA ILE A 265 5.47 -7.94 -0.40
C ILE A 265 6.42 -7.99 -1.60
N ALA A 266 7.49 -7.19 -1.58
CA ALA A 266 8.47 -7.15 -2.65
C ALA A 266 9.29 -8.46 -2.77
N VAL A 267 9.55 -9.17 -1.67
CA VAL A 267 10.17 -10.51 -1.68
C VAL A 267 9.31 -11.47 -2.50
N GLY A 268 8.01 -11.57 -2.19
CA GLY A 268 7.12 -12.45 -2.94
C GLY A 268 6.91 -11.99 -4.39
N ALA A 269 6.82 -10.68 -4.63
CA ALA A 269 6.56 -10.15 -5.97
C ALA A 269 7.73 -10.35 -6.95
N LEU A 270 8.95 -10.53 -6.44
CA LEU A 270 10.15 -10.82 -7.22
C LEU A 270 10.59 -12.29 -7.13
N ALA A 271 9.83 -13.12 -6.41
CA ALA A 271 10.13 -14.53 -6.26
C ALA A 271 10.05 -15.25 -7.62
N PRO A 272 10.89 -16.26 -7.85
CA PRO A 272 10.89 -17.01 -9.11
C PRO A 272 9.69 -17.96 -9.26
N SER A 273 8.92 -18.18 -8.18
CA SER A 273 7.81 -19.13 -8.15
C SER A 273 6.44 -18.45 -8.16
N THR A 274 5.46 -19.14 -8.74
CA THR A 274 4.05 -18.70 -8.72
C THR A 274 3.49 -18.63 -7.30
N GLU A 275 3.95 -19.50 -6.40
CA GLU A 275 3.59 -19.45 -4.97
C GLU A 275 4.04 -18.14 -4.33
N GLY A 276 5.25 -17.67 -4.63
CA GLY A 276 5.74 -16.38 -4.13
C GLY A 276 4.91 -15.19 -4.63
N HIS A 277 4.52 -15.19 -5.90
CA HIS A 277 3.62 -14.18 -6.45
C HIS A 277 2.24 -14.21 -5.77
N LEU A 278 1.69 -15.40 -5.50
CA LEU A 278 0.44 -15.55 -4.77
C LEU A 278 0.56 -15.02 -3.33
N GLY A 279 1.65 -15.34 -2.64
CA GLY A 279 1.95 -14.82 -1.30
C GLY A 279 2.03 -13.30 -1.30
N ALA A 280 2.68 -12.69 -2.29
CA ALA A 280 2.73 -11.23 -2.45
C ALA A 280 1.36 -10.62 -2.76
N GLU A 281 0.55 -11.23 -3.63
CA GLU A 281 -0.81 -10.77 -3.95
C GLU A 281 -1.68 -10.73 -2.68
N LEU A 282 -1.69 -11.83 -1.91
CA LEU A 282 -2.47 -11.93 -0.68
C LEU A 282 -1.95 -10.97 0.39
N LEU A 283 -0.63 -10.89 0.59
CA LEU A 283 -0.02 -10.01 1.58
C LEU A 283 -0.28 -8.55 1.23
N TRP A 284 -0.20 -8.19 -0.06
CA TRP A 284 -0.50 -6.86 -0.54
C TRP A 284 -1.97 -6.48 -0.28
N ALA A 285 -2.91 -7.36 -0.66
CA ALA A 285 -4.33 -7.11 -0.45
C ALA A 285 -4.70 -7.01 1.04
N GLY A 286 -4.15 -7.89 1.89
CA GLY A 286 -4.31 -7.84 3.34
C GLY A 286 -3.73 -6.55 3.92
N ALA A 287 -2.45 -6.29 3.64
CA ALA A 287 -1.73 -5.12 4.14
C ALA A 287 -2.44 -3.81 3.81
N LEU A 288 -3.07 -3.67 2.64
CA LEU A 288 -3.88 -2.49 2.31
C LEU A 288 -5.02 -2.29 3.32
N LEU A 289 -5.73 -3.34 3.71
CA LEU A 289 -6.84 -3.24 4.67
C LEU A 289 -6.34 -3.00 6.09
N THR A 290 -5.42 -3.83 6.57
CA THR A 290 -4.94 -3.77 7.96
C THR A 290 -4.12 -2.53 8.21
N SER A 291 -3.24 -2.12 7.29
CA SER A 291 -2.49 -0.86 7.40
C SER A 291 -3.41 0.36 7.36
N THR A 292 -4.45 0.32 6.53
CA THR A 292 -5.47 1.39 6.51
C THR A 292 -6.17 1.52 7.85
N GLY A 293 -6.72 0.41 8.36
CA GLY A 293 -7.45 0.43 9.63
C GLY A 293 -6.53 0.82 10.79
N PHE A 294 -5.35 0.24 10.85
CA PHE A 294 -4.35 0.52 11.87
C PHE A 294 -3.89 1.98 11.83
N GLY A 295 -3.59 2.50 10.64
CA GLY A 295 -3.26 3.90 10.43
C GLY A 295 -4.37 4.84 10.87
N ALA A 296 -5.63 4.52 10.55
CA ALA A 296 -6.78 5.31 10.99
C ALA A 296 -6.95 5.27 12.52
N ALA A 297 -6.76 4.12 13.16
CA ALA A 297 -6.76 4.00 14.62
C ALA A 297 -5.63 4.81 15.25
N ALA A 298 -4.42 4.79 14.68
CA ALA A 298 -3.30 5.61 15.10
C ALA A 298 -3.59 7.11 14.94
N ASN A 299 -4.23 7.51 13.84
CA ASN A 299 -4.67 8.89 13.65
C ASN A 299 -5.65 9.34 14.72
N LEU A 300 -6.62 8.50 15.08
CA LEU A 300 -7.56 8.78 16.16
C LEU A 300 -6.87 8.91 17.53
N VAL A 301 -5.78 8.18 17.76
CA VAL A 301 -4.93 8.39 18.95
C VAL A 301 -4.27 9.77 18.89
N THR A 302 -3.63 10.12 17.76
CA THR A 302 -2.96 11.41 17.58
C THR A 302 -3.93 12.58 17.70
N LEU A 303 -5.16 12.46 17.20
CA LEU A 303 -6.21 13.47 17.33
C LEU A 303 -6.69 13.66 18.77
N ARG A 304 -6.52 12.66 19.65
CA ARG A 304 -6.95 12.73 21.05
C ARG A 304 -5.90 13.29 21.98
N ILE A 305 -4.62 12.95 21.78
CA ILE A 305 -3.53 13.29 22.70
C ILE A 305 -2.33 14.00 22.05
N GLY A 306 -2.43 14.36 20.77
CA GLY A 306 -1.31 14.84 19.99
C GLY A 306 -0.33 13.72 19.65
N ASN A 307 0.88 14.08 19.20
CA ASN A 307 1.93 13.10 18.90
C ASN A 307 2.42 12.42 20.19
N PRO A 308 2.13 11.12 20.40
CA PRO A 308 2.48 10.47 21.63
C PRO A 308 3.97 10.10 21.64
N ASP A 309 4.62 10.40 22.77
CA ASP A 309 5.95 9.90 23.10
C ASP A 309 5.85 8.44 23.59
N LEU A 310 6.50 7.52 22.88
CA LEU A 310 6.49 6.09 23.16
C LEU A 310 7.43 5.68 24.30
N ASP A 311 8.22 6.60 24.87
CA ASP A 311 9.04 6.34 26.07
C ASP A 311 8.21 6.32 27.37
N ARG A 312 6.96 6.77 27.31
CA ARG A 312 5.99 6.76 28.43
C ARG A 312 4.71 6.01 28.09
N HIS A 313 3.89 5.80 29.11
CA HIS A 313 2.57 5.18 29.00
C HIS A 313 1.49 6.27 29.03
N HIS A 314 0.40 6.12 28.26
CA HIS A 314 -0.64 7.15 28.11
C HIS A 314 -2.03 6.77 28.67
N GLY A 315 -2.26 5.50 29.03
CA GLY A 315 -3.49 5.11 29.75
C GLY A 315 -4.80 5.40 29.00
N LEU A 316 -4.82 5.29 27.67
CA LEU A 316 -6.02 5.59 26.87
C LEU A 316 -7.15 4.56 27.01
N HIS A 317 -6.88 3.34 27.48
CA HIS A 317 -7.86 2.24 27.52
C HIS A 317 -9.14 2.64 28.26
N GLY A 318 -9.02 3.30 29.41
CA GLY A 318 -10.17 3.68 30.24
C GLY A 318 -11.15 4.65 29.58
N SER A 319 -10.70 5.54 28.69
CA SER A 319 -11.60 6.49 27.99
C SER A 319 -11.89 6.12 26.54
N ALA A 320 -11.22 5.10 25.98
CA ALA A 320 -11.36 4.72 24.59
C ALA A 320 -11.16 3.20 24.38
N PRO A 321 -11.94 2.34 25.06
CA PRO A 321 -11.75 0.88 25.01
C PRO A 321 -11.95 0.29 23.62
N PHE A 322 -12.91 0.81 22.84
CA PHE A 322 -13.12 0.36 21.46
C PHE A 322 -11.99 0.76 20.52
N LEU A 323 -11.38 1.94 20.72
CA LEU A 323 -10.19 2.34 19.96
C LEU A 323 -9.00 1.46 20.31
N SER A 324 -8.85 1.13 21.60
CA SER A 324 -7.84 0.20 22.10
C SER A 324 -7.97 -1.17 21.44
N LEU A 325 -9.18 -1.74 21.43
CA LEU A 325 -9.48 -3.01 20.78
C LEU A 325 -9.22 -2.96 19.27
N ALA A 326 -9.73 -1.93 18.57
CA ALA A 326 -9.52 -1.78 17.15
C ALA A 326 -8.03 -1.67 16.79
N PHE A 327 -7.27 -0.87 17.54
CA PHE A 327 -5.82 -0.72 17.37
C PHE A 327 -5.10 -2.06 17.56
N LEU A 328 -5.47 -2.85 18.57
CA LEU A 328 -4.88 -4.16 18.81
C LEU A 328 -5.21 -5.15 17.69
N VAL A 329 -6.48 -5.30 17.34
CA VAL A 329 -6.94 -6.27 16.34
C VAL A 329 -6.33 -5.96 14.97
N LEU A 330 -6.33 -4.68 14.57
CA LEU A 330 -5.77 -4.25 13.29
C LEU A 330 -4.23 -4.34 13.28
N GLY A 331 -3.57 -4.02 14.40
CA GLY A 331 -2.13 -4.17 14.53
C GLY A 331 -1.71 -5.64 14.48
N VAL A 332 -2.36 -6.51 15.25
CA VAL A 332 -2.12 -7.97 15.21
C VAL A 332 -2.44 -8.54 13.83
N GLY A 333 -3.49 -8.07 13.17
CA GLY A 333 -3.80 -8.47 11.80
C GLY A 333 -2.73 -8.08 10.80
N LEU A 334 -2.17 -6.86 10.92
CA LEU A 334 -1.04 -6.38 10.12
C LEU A 334 0.23 -7.19 10.35
N ALA A 335 0.38 -7.81 11.52
CA ALA A 335 1.49 -8.68 11.88
C ALA A 335 1.26 -10.17 11.54
N GLY A 336 0.22 -10.49 10.76
CA GLY A 336 -0.07 -11.88 10.40
C GLY A 336 -0.67 -12.72 11.53
N GLY A 337 -1.46 -12.12 12.42
CA GLY A 337 -2.14 -12.87 13.47
C GLY A 337 -3.04 -14.01 12.92
N PRO A 338 -3.11 -15.18 13.58
CA PRO A 338 -3.94 -16.29 13.11
C PRO A 338 -5.40 -15.87 12.87
N GLY A 339 -5.96 -16.31 11.74
CA GLY A 339 -7.30 -15.95 11.31
C GLY A 339 -7.38 -14.71 10.40
N THR A 340 -6.23 -14.12 10.03
CA THR A 340 -6.17 -13.06 9.01
C THR A 340 -5.67 -13.57 7.65
N ILE A 341 -5.85 -12.73 6.62
CA ILE A 341 -5.36 -13.01 5.26
C ILE A 341 -3.83 -12.93 5.25
N GLU A 342 -3.25 -12.01 6.02
CA GLU A 342 -1.81 -11.84 6.19
C GLU A 342 -1.15 -13.11 6.72
N PHE A 343 -1.76 -13.80 7.70
CA PHE A 343 -1.24 -15.08 8.18
C PHE A 343 -1.11 -16.12 7.06
N VAL A 344 -2.13 -16.23 6.20
CA VAL A 344 -2.11 -17.15 5.05
C VAL A 344 -1.06 -16.72 4.03
N ALA A 345 -0.96 -15.42 3.77
CA ALA A 345 0.02 -14.87 2.84
C ALA A 345 1.46 -15.10 3.30
N GLU A 346 1.72 -14.91 4.60
CA GLU A 346 3.00 -15.13 5.24
C GLU A 346 3.38 -16.62 5.24
N ASP A 347 2.44 -17.53 5.48
CA ASP A 347 2.69 -18.98 5.36
C ASP A 347 3.11 -19.38 3.93
N VAL A 348 2.43 -18.82 2.91
CA VAL A 348 2.82 -19.02 1.51
C VAL A 348 4.22 -18.45 1.21
N LEU A 349 4.55 -17.27 1.76
CA LEU A 349 5.88 -16.68 1.64
C LEU A 349 6.96 -17.51 2.36
N LEU A 350 6.63 -18.09 3.51
CA LEU A 350 7.53 -18.97 4.26
C LEU A 350 7.85 -20.23 3.44
N ASN A 351 6.84 -20.86 2.84
CA ASN A 351 7.04 -22.02 1.96
C ASN A 351 7.90 -21.66 0.74
N THR A 352 7.64 -20.49 0.13
CA THR A 352 8.42 -19.97 -0.99
C THR A 352 9.89 -19.78 -0.63
N THR A 353 10.17 -19.14 0.53
CA THR A 353 11.53 -18.83 0.95
C THR A 353 12.27 -20.02 1.56
N ALA A 354 11.54 -20.99 2.11
CA ALA A 354 12.11 -22.24 2.59
C ALA A 354 12.70 -23.09 1.46
N ALA A 355 12.12 -23.01 0.25
CA ALA A 355 12.64 -23.68 -0.94
C ALA A 355 14.05 -23.17 -1.34
N ASP A 356 14.34 -21.88 -1.09
CA ASP A 356 15.65 -21.26 -1.34
C ASP A 356 16.65 -21.48 -0.18
N GLY A 357 16.17 -21.89 0.99
CA GLY A 357 16.98 -22.30 2.14
C GLY A 357 16.52 -21.73 3.48
N VAL A 358 16.96 -22.37 4.57
CA VAL A 358 16.56 -22.06 5.96
C VAL A 358 16.78 -20.60 6.34
N LEU A 359 17.83 -19.96 5.80
CA LEU A 359 18.12 -18.56 6.10
C LEU A 359 17.02 -17.63 5.59
N GLY A 360 16.48 -17.85 4.38
CA GLY A 360 15.42 -17.01 3.83
C GLY A 360 14.16 -17.07 4.68
N MET A 361 13.74 -18.30 5.02
CA MET A 361 12.63 -18.55 5.94
C MET A 361 12.85 -17.87 7.30
N ALA A 362 14.04 -18.02 7.90
CA ALA A 362 14.36 -17.42 9.19
C ALA A 362 14.26 -15.88 9.17
N MET A 363 14.65 -15.24 8.07
CA MET A 363 14.55 -13.78 7.92
C MET A 363 13.11 -13.29 7.80
N VAL A 364 12.24 -14.05 7.11
CA VAL A 364 10.80 -13.76 7.04
C VAL A 364 10.16 -13.89 8.43
N VAL A 365 10.40 -15.01 9.12
CA VAL A 365 9.89 -15.21 10.50
C VAL A 365 10.35 -14.07 11.42
N LEU A 366 11.65 -13.73 11.38
CA LEU A 366 12.19 -12.66 12.20
C LEU A 366 11.50 -11.31 11.93
N ALA A 367 11.22 -10.99 10.65
CA ALA A 367 10.53 -9.75 10.31
C ALA A 367 9.11 -9.71 10.89
N ILE A 368 8.33 -10.78 10.73
CA ILE A 368 6.95 -10.89 11.19
C ILE A 368 6.88 -10.79 12.72
N GLU A 369 7.74 -11.54 13.43
CA GLU A 369 7.81 -11.53 14.89
C GLU A 369 8.16 -10.14 15.45
N LEU A 370 9.10 -9.43 14.80
CA LEU A 370 9.45 -8.06 15.19
C LEU A 370 8.31 -7.07 14.93
N ILE A 371 7.56 -7.23 13.83
CA ILE A 371 6.36 -6.44 13.57
C ILE A 371 5.33 -6.69 14.67
N GLY A 372 5.01 -7.95 14.96
CA GLY A 372 4.05 -8.34 16.01
C GLY A 372 4.45 -7.83 17.39
N PHE A 373 5.72 -7.98 17.76
CA PHE A 373 6.25 -7.41 19.00
C PHE A 373 6.06 -5.89 19.06
N ASN A 374 6.33 -5.17 17.97
CA ASN A 374 6.13 -3.73 17.97
C ASN A 374 4.64 -3.35 18.06
N MET A 375 3.73 -4.11 17.47
CA MET A 375 2.28 -3.88 17.59
C MET A 375 1.82 -3.98 19.05
N LEU A 376 2.28 -5.02 19.76
CA LEU A 376 2.01 -5.18 21.19
C LEU A 376 2.64 -4.05 22.00
N ARG A 377 3.90 -3.69 21.73
CA ARG A 377 4.59 -2.56 22.38
C ARG A 377 3.80 -1.27 22.22
N LEU A 378 3.40 -0.92 21.00
CA LEU A 378 2.62 0.28 20.72
C LEU A 378 1.29 0.25 21.48
N HIS A 379 0.59 -0.88 21.47
CA HIS A 379 -0.66 -1.03 22.19
C HIS A 379 -0.48 -0.81 23.71
N TYR A 380 0.53 -1.41 24.32
CA TYR A 380 0.84 -1.21 25.74
C TYR A 380 1.19 0.25 26.06
N ARG A 381 2.07 0.88 25.27
CA ARG A 381 2.48 2.28 25.48
C ARG A 381 1.33 3.26 25.35
N LEU A 382 0.42 3.05 24.40
CA LEU A 382 -0.67 3.99 24.15
C LEU A 382 -1.87 3.78 25.08
N PHE A 383 -2.24 2.54 25.38
CA PHE A 383 -3.52 2.26 26.02
C PHE A 383 -3.40 1.89 27.51
N PHE A 384 -2.29 1.33 27.96
CA PHE A 384 -2.08 0.98 29.36
C PHE A 384 -1.28 2.07 30.10
N GLY A 385 -1.31 2.04 31.43
CA GLY A 385 -0.64 2.99 32.32
C GLY A 385 -1.59 3.92 33.09
N ALA A 386 -1.05 4.59 34.11
CA ALA A 386 -1.73 5.66 34.84
C ALA A 386 -1.67 6.95 34.03
N ARG A 387 -2.73 7.77 34.11
CA ARG A 387 -2.83 9.06 33.42
C ARG A 387 -2.13 10.17 34.17
#